data_AF-A0A7S1X9H0-F1
#
_entry.id   AF-A0A7S1X9H0-F1
#
_cell.length_a   1.000
_cell.length_b   1.000
_cell.length_c   1.000
_cell.angle_alpha   90.00
_cell.angle_beta   90.00
_cell.angle_gamma   90.00
#
_symmetry.space_group_name_H-M   'P 1'
#
loop_
_entity.id
_entity.type
_entity.pdbx_description
1 polymer ?
#
loop_
_entity_poly.entity_id
_entity_poly.type
_entity_poly.pdbx_seq_one_letter_code
_entity_poly.pdbx_strand_id
1 'polypeptide(L)'
;MGSLRRAAGLAGGALLSGTFGYCFVDAATDALTFRILRRMAMERIEESDRVRAFVCRTQPEAPMTTGPWYDSTVRLLRSGQLAVVTFQVAGPSASTEVWVRATRPQGWRSTFLYNTLGPGQWELLSLEGTLKAEGGLAKRVSLVEAPAPKECADCETDNPKIKNPDS
;
A
#
# COMPACT_ATOMS: atom_id res chain seq x y z
N MET A 1 16.71 -15.82 50.86
CA MET A 1 16.08 -16.41 49.65
C MET A 1 14.95 -15.57 49.02
N GLY A 2 14.44 -14.49 49.65
CA GLY A 2 13.32 -13.69 49.09
C GLY A 2 13.67 -12.61 48.06
N SER A 3 14.91 -12.10 48.03
CA SER A 3 15.31 -10.99 47.14
C SER A 3 15.49 -11.41 45.67
N LEU A 4 16.05 -12.60 45.42
CA LEU A 4 16.28 -13.14 44.06
C LEU A 4 14.97 -13.43 43.30
N ARG A 5 13.92 -13.88 43.98
CA ARG A 5 12.61 -14.15 43.37
C ARG A 5 11.88 -12.86 42.95
N ARG A 6 12.03 -11.78 43.70
CA ARG A 6 11.45 -10.46 43.36
C ARG A 6 12.14 -9.81 42.18
N ALA A 7 13.47 -9.91 42.10
CA ALA A 7 14.24 -9.40 40.97
C ALA A 7 13.90 -10.13 39.65
N ALA A 8 13.75 -11.46 39.71
CA ALA A 8 13.32 -12.25 38.54
C ALA A 8 11.91 -11.89 38.06
N GLY A 9 10.97 -11.65 38.98
CA GLY A 9 9.60 -11.23 38.65
C GLY A 9 9.53 -9.85 37.99
N LEU A 10 10.32 -8.88 38.47
CA LEU A 10 10.37 -7.54 37.88
C LEU A 10 11.03 -7.54 36.49
N ALA A 11 12.11 -8.30 36.31
CA ALA A 11 12.76 -8.44 35.01
C ALA A 11 11.85 -9.14 33.98
N GLY A 12 11.16 -10.22 34.39
CA GLY A 12 10.20 -10.91 33.55
C GLY A 12 9.01 -10.03 33.15
N GLY A 13 8.47 -9.26 34.10
CA GLY A 13 7.39 -8.30 33.83
C GLY A 13 7.79 -7.19 32.85
N ALA A 14 8.99 -6.65 32.98
CA ALA A 14 9.51 -5.62 32.08
C ALA A 14 9.70 -6.16 30.64
N LEU A 15 10.24 -7.37 30.49
CA LEU A 15 10.44 -8.02 29.19
C LEU A 15 9.11 -8.31 28.49
N LEU A 16 8.12 -8.84 29.21
CA LEU A 16 6.79 -9.08 28.66
C LEU A 16 6.15 -7.76 28.21
N SER A 17 6.16 -6.74 29.08
CA SER A 17 5.57 -5.43 28.76
C SER A 17 6.22 -4.79 27.54
N GLY A 18 7.55 -4.86 27.44
CA GLY A 18 8.30 -4.37 26.29
C GLY A 18 7.93 -5.10 25.00
N THR A 19 7.86 -6.43 25.04
CA THR A 19 7.49 -7.25 23.88
C THR A 19 6.05 -6.96 23.42
N PHE A 20 5.09 -6.92 24.35
CA PHE A 20 3.70 -6.57 24.04
C PHE A 20 3.59 -5.17 23.45
N GLY A 21 4.29 -4.19 24.04
CA GLY A 21 4.32 -2.83 23.52
C GLY A 21 4.87 -2.76 22.09
N TYR A 22 5.94 -3.51 21.81
CA TYR A 22 6.51 -3.59 20.46
C TYR A 22 5.52 -4.19 19.45
N CYS A 23 4.95 -5.36 19.75
CA CYS A 23 3.96 -6.01 18.88
C CYS A 23 2.72 -5.14 18.64
N PHE A 24 2.27 -4.42 19.69
CA PHE A 24 1.17 -3.48 19.56
C PHE A 24 1.50 -2.33 18.61
N VAL A 25 2.68 -1.71 18.75
CA VAL A 25 3.11 -0.62 17.86
C VAL A 25 3.23 -1.09 16.41
N ASP A 26 3.75 -2.30 16.19
CA ASP A 26 3.88 -2.90 14.86
C ASP A 26 2.50 -3.11 14.22
N ALA A 27 1.59 -3.81 14.91
CA ALA A 27 0.22 -4.04 14.44
C ALA A 27 -0.55 -2.72 14.23
N ALA A 28 -0.39 -1.75 15.11
CA ALA A 28 -1.02 -0.43 14.97
C ALA A 28 -0.46 0.34 13.77
N THR A 29 0.84 0.20 13.48
CA THR A 29 1.46 0.80 12.29
C THR A 29 0.81 0.28 11.01
N ASP A 30 0.67 -1.04 10.90
CA ASP A 30 0.07 -1.70 9.75
C ASP A 30 -1.41 -1.32 9.60
N ALA A 31 -2.17 -1.36 10.70
CA ALA A 31 -3.59 -0.99 10.69
C ALA A 31 -3.83 0.48 10.28
N LEU A 32 -3.02 1.41 10.80
CA LEU A 32 -3.11 2.82 10.45
C LEU A 32 -2.73 3.06 8.98
N THR A 33 -1.64 2.46 8.53
CA THR A 33 -1.20 2.57 7.13
C THR A 33 -2.26 2.02 6.19
N PHE A 34 -2.79 0.83 6.48
CA PHE A 34 -3.89 0.25 5.72
C PHE A 34 -5.10 1.17 5.65
N ARG A 35 -5.55 1.70 6.79
CA ARG A 35 -6.72 2.59 6.86
C ARG A 35 -6.51 3.87 6.04
N ILE A 36 -5.34 4.50 6.15
CA ILE A 36 -5.02 5.73 5.40
C ILE A 36 -5.02 5.44 3.90
N LEU A 37 -4.28 4.41 3.46
CA LEU A 37 -4.13 4.10 2.03
C LEU A 37 -5.41 3.57 1.41
N ARG A 38 -6.19 2.77 2.14
CA ARG A 38 -7.51 2.32 1.69
C ARG A 38 -8.44 3.51 1.46
N ARG A 39 -8.48 4.49 2.36
CA ARG A 39 -9.29 5.70 2.19
C ARG A 39 -8.86 6.47 0.94
N MET A 40 -7.57 6.75 0.80
CA MET A 40 -7.04 7.46 -0.38
C MET A 40 -7.31 6.72 -1.69
N ALA A 41 -7.19 5.38 -1.68
CA ALA A 41 -7.48 4.56 -2.84
C ALA A 41 -8.98 4.57 -3.18
N MET A 42 -9.86 4.50 -2.19
CA MET A 42 -11.30 4.57 -2.41
C MET A 42 -11.74 5.92 -2.99
N GLU A 43 -11.18 7.03 -2.50
CA GLU A 43 -11.43 8.37 -3.07
C GLU A 43 -11.12 8.39 -4.59
N ARG A 44 -9.98 7.82 -5.01
CA ARG A 44 -9.62 7.71 -6.44
C ARG A 44 -10.46 6.71 -7.23
N ILE A 45 -10.90 5.63 -6.60
CA ILE A 45 -11.74 4.62 -7.24
C ILE A 45 -13.14 5.16 -7.49
N GLU A 46 -13.69 5.94 -6.56
CA GLU A 46 -15.01 6.55 -6.68
C GLU A 46 -15.09 7.55 -7.84
N GLU A 47 -13.99 8.23 -8.13
CA GLU A 47 -13.79 9.14 -9.27
C GLU A 47 -13.57 8.41 -10.60
N SER A 48 -13.18 7.13 -10.58
CA SER A 48 -12.81 6.39 -11.79
C SER A 48 -14.02 5.72 -12.45
N ASP A 49 -14.48 6.29 -13.57
CA ASP A 49 -15.52 5.71 -14.44
C ASP A 49 -15.23 4.27 -14.84
N ARG A 50 -13.96 3.91 -15.05
CA ARG A 50 -13.55 2.57 -15.47
C ARG A 50 -13.85 1.50 -14.43
N VAL A 51 -13.63 1.79 -13.15
CA VAL A 51 -13.94 0.85 -12.05
C VAL A 51 -15.43 0.77 -11.85
N ARG A 52 -16.11 1.93 -11.88
CA ARG A 52 -17.56 2.00 -11.76
C ARG A 52 -18.27 1.21 -12.86
N ALA A 53 -17.82 1.35 -14.11
CA ALA A 53 -18.36 0.59 -15.25
C ALA A 53 -18.18 -0.92 -15.10
N PHE A 54 -17.15 -1.38 -14.38
CA PHE A 54 -16.91 -2.79 -14.12
C PHE A 54 -17.73 -3.32 -12.92
N VAL A 55 -17.60 -2.64 -11.78
CA VAL A 55 -18.09 -3.10 -10.47
C VAL A 55 -19.59 -2.81 -10.28
N CYS A 56 -20.08 -1.73 -10.91
CA CYS A 56 -21.45 -1.22 -10.80
C CYS A 56 -22.20 -1.23 -12.14
N ARG A 57 -21.81 -2.08 -13.08
CA ARG A 57 -22.38 -2.17 -14.44
C ARG A 57 -23.92 -2.19 -14.48
N THR A 58 -24.56 -2.91 -13.56
CA THR A 58 -26.02 -3.06 -13.47
C THR A 58 -26.71 -1.89 -12.77
N GLN A 59 -25.99 -1.14 -11.94
CA GLN A 59 -26.51 -0.04 -11.12
C GLN A 59 -25.42 1.04 -10.94
N PRO A 60 -25.26 1.97 -11.90
CA PRO A 60 -24.13 2.93 -11.89
C PRO A 60 -24.07 3.86 -10.68
N GLU A 61 -25.21 4.11 -10.03
CA GLU A 61 -25.33 4.95 -8.84
C GLU A 61 -25.13 4.18 -7.52
N ALA A 62 -25.03 2.84 -7.58
CA ALA A 62 -24.85 2.06 -6.36
C ALA A 62 -23.47 2.35 -5.72
N PRO A 63 -23.42 2.46 -4.38
CA PRO A 63 -22.16 2.67 -3.68
C PRO A 63 -21.25 1.46 -3.85
N MET A 64 -19.97 1.73 -4.12
CA MET A 64 -18.94 0.70 -4.04
C MET A 64 -18.61 0.44 -2.57
N THR A 65 -18.48 -0.82 -2.22
CA THR A 65 -18.11 -1.25 -0.87
C THR A 65 -16.76 -1.94 -0.93
N THR A 66 -16.02 -1.87 0.16
CA THR A 66 -14.77 -2.61 0.30
C THR A 66 -15.03 -3.95 0.96
N GLY A 67 -14.28 -4.98 0.56
CA GLY A 67 -14.33 -6.28 1.20
C GLY A 67 -13.84 -6.28 2.65
N PRO A 68 -13.92 -7.44 3.32
CA PRO A 68 -13.47 -7.61 4.68
C PRO A 68 -11.98 -7.30 4.84
N TRP A 69 -11.61 -6.77 5.99
CA TRP A 69 -10.22 -6.37 6.27
C TRP A 69 -9.26 -7.58 6.33
N TYR A 70 -9.76 -8.77 6.65
CA TYR A 70 -8.92 -9.98 6.76
C TYR A 70 -8.50 -10.55 5.39
N ASP A 71 -9.16 -10.15 4.29
CA ASP A 71 -8.76 -10.47 2.92
C ASP A 71 -7.81 -9.41 2.33
N SER A 72 -7.35 -8.50 3.18
CA SER A 72 -6.46 -7.41 2.79
C SER A 72 -5.03 -7.70 3.23
N THR A 73 -4.06 -7.21 2.46
CA THR A 73 -2.65 -7.27 2.85
C THR A 73 -2.07 -5.87 2.98
N VAL A 74 -1.16 -5.70 3.92
CA VAL A 74 -0.34 -4.50 4.07
C VAL A 74 1.11 -4.95 4.20
N ARG A 75 1.99 -4.27 3.47
CA ARG A 75 3.42 -4.51 3.53
C ARG A 75 4.16 -3.20 3.51
N LEU A 76 4.94 -2.97 4.55
CA LEU A 76 5.88 -1.87 4.64
C LEU A 76 7.25 -2.31 4.13
N LEU A 77 7.84 -1.52 3.25
CA LEU A 77 9.16 -1.71 2.65
C LEU A 77 10.04 -0.48 2.88
N ARG A 78 11.35 -0.64 2.70
CA ARG A 78 12.35 0.44 2.83
C ARG A 78 12.19 1.22 4.16
N SER A 79 12.26 0.51 5.29
CA SER A 79 12.02 1.08 6.64
C SER A 79 10.69 1.82 6.77
N GLY A 80 9.64 1.29 6.13
CA GLY A 80 8.30 1.85 6.17
C GLY A 80 8.12 3.16 5.39
N GLN A 81 9.03 3.48 4.47
CA GLN A 81 8.88 4.61 3.54
C GLN A 81 7.97 4.27 2.36
N LEU A 82 7.93 2.99 1.97
CA LEU A 82 7.07 2.48 0.90
C LEU A 82 6.06 1.52 1.49
N ALA A 83 4.79 1.69 1.16
CA ALA A 83 3.72 0.81 1.56
C ALA A 83 3.06 0.19 0.33
N VAL A 84 2.77 -1.11 0.41
CA VAL A 84 1.98 -1.84 -0.56
C VAL A 84 0.77 -2.39 0.17
N VAL A 85 -0.42 -2.04 -0.30
CA VAL A 85 -1.69 -2.48 0.29
C VAL A 85 -2.52 -3.17 -0.78
N THR A 86 -3.12 -4.30 -0.45
CA THR A 86 -4.16 -4.93 -1.28
C THR A 86 -5.45 -5.04 -0.52
N PHE A 87 -6.58 -4.80 -1.19
CA PHE A 87 -7.92 -5.03 -0.64
C PHE A 87 -8.93 -5.23 -1.77
N GLN A 88 -10.10 -5.77 -1.44
CA GLN A 88 -11.17 -5.97 -2.42
C GLN A 88 -12.11 -4.77 -2.46
N VAL A 89 -12.61 -4.45 -3.65
CA VAL A 89 -13.73 -3.53 -3.89
C VAL A 89 -14.83 -4.30 -4.60
N ALA A 90 -16.06 -4.16 -4.10
CA ALA A 90 -17.23 -4.87 -4.55
C ALA A 90 -18.39 -3.90 -4.79
N GLY A 91 -19.22 -4.25 -5.76
CA GLY A 91 -20.48 -3.58 -6.03
C GLY A 91 -21.47 -4.59 -6.61
N PRO A 92 -22.61 -4.11 -7.12
CA PRO A 92 -23.73 -5.00 -7.47
C PRO A 92 -23.42 -5.99 -8.59
N SER A 93 -22.43 -5.71 -9.46
CA SER A 93 -22.14 -6.53 -10.63
C SER A 93 -20.92 -7.44 -10.46
N ALA A 94 -19.91 -6.99 -9.73
CA ALA A 94 -18.63 -7.69 -9.62
C ALA A 94 -17.84 -7.26 -8.38
N SER A 95 -16.76 -7.99 -8.12
CA SER A 95 -15.69 -7.57 -7.21
C SER A 95 -14.34 -7.57 -7.94
N THR A 96 -13.44 -6.72 -7.47
CA THR A 96 -12.08 -6.58 -7.99
C THR A 96 -11.09 -6.44 -6.84
N GLU A 97 -9.91 -7.03 -6.98
CA GLU A 97 -8.79 -6.80 -6.08
C GLU A 97 -8.02 -5.56 -6.52
N VAL A 98 -7.80 -4.65 -5.58
CA VAL A 98 -7.09 -3.39 -5.75
C VAL A 98 -5.71 -3.51 -5.11
N TRP A 99 -4.71 -3.00 -5.81
CA TRP A 99 -3.32 -2.93 -5.39
C TRP A 99 -2.89 -1.48 -5.32
N VAL A 100 -2.50 -1.03 -4.13
CA VAL A 100 -2.05 0.33 -3.85
C VAL A 100 -0.57 0.29 -3.55
N ARG A 101 0.21 1.16 -4.19
CA ARG A 101 1.58 1.47 -3.77
C ARG A 101 1.66 2.94 -3.42
N ALA A 102 2.19 3.26 -2.25
CA ALA A 102 2.33 4.62 -1.81
C ALA A 102 3.66 4.83 -1.08
N THR A 103 4.24 6.01 -1.23
CA THR A 103 5.45 6.42 -0.53
C THR A 103 5.14 7.54 0.46
N ARG A 104 5.97 7.71 1.48
CA ARG A 104 5.93 8.90 2.34
C ARG A 104 7.28 9.61 2.32
N PRO A 105 7.32 10.93 2.58
CA PRO A 105 8.56 11.69 2.64
C PRO A 105 9.52 11.15 3.71
N GLN A 106 10.82 11.31 3.46
CA GLN A 106 11.84 11.00 4.46
C GLN A 106 11.82 12.05 5.58
N GLY A 107 12.08 11.64 6.81
CA GLY A 107 12.19 12.55 7.96
C GLY A 107 11.75 11.91 9.28
N TRP A 108 10.70 11.08 9.25
CA TRP A 108 10.22 10.35 10.43
C TRP A 108 10.66 8.90 10.40
N ARG A 109 11.52 8.50 11.33
CA ARG A 109 12.00 7.11 11.46
C ARG A 109 10.88 6.13 11.76
N SER A 110 9.95 6.49 12.64
CA SER A 110 8.80 5.65 12.99
C SER A 110 7.61 5.93 12.10
N THR A 111 7.10 4.90 11.42
CA THR A 111 5.84 4.98 10.66
C THR A 111 4.65 5.17 11.59
N PHE A 112 4.66 4.56 12.78
CA PHE A 112 3.62 4.77 13.80
C PHE A 112 3.50 6.25 14.17
N LEU A 113 4.61 6.88 14.57
CA LEU A 113 4.61 8.30 14.96
C LEU A 113 4.24 9.20 13.80
N TYR A 114 4.68 8.87 12.59
CA TYR A 114 4.31 9.61 11.39
C TYR A 114 2.81 9.61 11.11
N ASN A 115 2.14 8.46 11.29
CA ASN A 115 0.71 8.31 11.04
C ASN A 115 -0.16 8.87 12.19
N THR A 116 0.39 9.02 13.41
CA THR A 116 -0.36 9.42 14.61
C THR A 116 -0.12 10.86 15.04
N LEU A 117 1.15 11.31 15.05
CA LEU A 117 1.57 12.64 15.48
C LEU A 117 2.13 13.48 14.34
N GLY A 118 2.60 12.83 13.28
CA GLY A 118 3.11 13.48 12.08
C GLY A 118 2.02 13.84 11.07
N PRO A 119 2.42 14.25 9.86
CA PRO A 119 1.49 14.62 8.81
C PRO A 119 0.56 13.48 8.35
N GLY A 120 0.97 12.22 8.51
CA GLY A 120 0.21 11.06 8.01
C GLY A 120 -0.04 11.09 6.50
N GLN A 121 0.73 11.88 5.74
CA GLN A 121 0.54 12.07 4.32
C GLN A 121 1.26 10.99 3.53
N TRP A 122 0.57 10.35 2.61
CA TRP A 122 1.15 9.37 1.71
C TRP A 122 0.94 9.84 0.28
N GLU A 123 1.91 9.60 -0.58
CA GLU A 123 1.86 9.88 -2.01
C GLU A 123 1.59 8.57 -2.76
N LEU A 124 0.47 8.49 -3.46
CA LEU A 124 0.09 7.36 -4.29
C LEU A 124 1.04 7.27 -5.50
N LEU A 125 1.80 6.17 -5.58
CA LEU A 125 2.67 5.86 -6.71
C LEU A 125 1.94 5.06 -7.78
N SER A 126 1.11 4.10 -7.37
CA SER A 126 0.27 3.32 -8.27
C SER A 126 -1.00 2.84 -7.58
N LEU A 127 -2.05 2.74 -8.37
CA LEU A 127 -3.32 2.11 -8.01
C LEU A 127 -3.69 1.20 -9.17
N GLU A 128 -3.74 -0.10 -8.94
CA GLU A 128 -4.04 -1.09 -9.97
C GLU A 128 -5.25 -1.90 -9.54
N GLY A 129 -6.17 -2.16 -10.46
CA GLY A 129 -7.32 -3.04 -10.27
C GLY A 129 -7.18 -4.29 -11.12
N THR A 130 -7.64 -5.43 -10.61
CA THR A 130 -7.70 -6.67 -11.37
C THR A 130 -9.08 -6.83 -11.98
N LEU A 131 -9.21 -6.55 -13.28
CA LEU A 131 -10.48 -6.64 -14.01
C LEU A 131 -10.51 -7.95 -14.81
N LYS A 132 -11.58 -8.74 -14.65
CA LYS A 132 -11.84 -9.91 -15.48
C LYS A 132 -12.64 -9.48 -16.71
N ALA A 133 -12.05 -9.55 -17.89
CA ALA A 133 -12.82 -9.40 -19.13
C ALA A 133 -13.75 -10.61 -19.32
N GLU A 134 -14.92 -10.41 -19.91
CA GLU A 134 -15.85 -11.51 -20.23
C GLU A 134 -15.13 -12.54 -21.11
N GLY A 135 -14.89 -13.74 -20.57
CA GLY A 135 -14.20 -14.85 -21.26
C GLY A 135 -12.66 -14.80 -21.27
N GLY A 136 -12.02 -13.85 -20.58
CA GLY A 136 -10.57 -13.67 -20.59
C GLY A 136 -9.87 -13.91 -19.25
N LEU A 137 -8.53 -14.01 -19.28
CA LEU A 137 -7.69 -13.99 -18.07
C LEU A 137 -7.80 -12.62 -17.37
N ALA A 138 -7.73 -12.65 -16.03
CA ALA A 138 -7.73 -11.44 -15.23
C ALA A 138 -6.51 -10.57 -15.57
N LYS A 139 -6.73 -9.30 -15.94
CA LYS A 139 -5.65 -8.36 -16.28
C LYS A 139 -5.58 -7.26 -15.23
N ARG A 140 -4.36 -6.92 -14.81
CA ARG A 140 -4.11 -5.73 -13.99
C ARG A 140 -4.18 -4.49 -14.85
N VAL A 141 -4.91 -3.51 -14.37
CA VAL A 141 -5.17 -2.25 -15.06
C VAL A 141 -4.86 -1.11 -14.10
N SER A 142 -4.07 -0.13 -14.55
CA SER A 142 -3.85 1.09 -13.78
C SER A 142 -5.15 1.88 -13.67
N LEU A 143 -5.49 2.25 -12.43
CA LEU A 143 -6.66 3.06 -12.07
C LEU A 143 -6.28 4.52 -11.82
N VAL A 144 -5.00 4.81 -11.58
CA VAL A 144 -4.48 6.18 -11.72
C VAL A 144 -3.99 6.36 -13.15
N GLU A 145 -4.36 7.46 -13.77
CA GLU A 145 -3.66 7.96 -14.95
C GLU A 145 -2.19 8.16 -14.56
N ALA A 146 -1.30 7.38 -15.17
CA ALA A 146 0.11 7.44 -14.81
C ALA A 146 0.58 8.88 -14.98
N PRO A 147 1.29 9.49 -14.00
CA PRO A 147 1.99 10.72 -14.28
C PRO A 147 2.86 10.45 -15.51
N ALA A 148 2.73 11.31 -16.53
CA ALA A 148 3.51 11.18 -17.76
C ALA A 148 4.96 10.89 -17.38
N PRO A 149 5.61 9.88 -17.99
CA PRO A 149 7.01 9.60 -17.70
C PRO A 149 7.74 10.94 -17.85
N LYS A 150 8.37 11.40 -16.76
CA LYS A 150 9.30 12.53 -16.87
C LYS A 150 10.32 12.08 -17.90
N GLU A 151 10.30 12.70 -19.08
CA GLU A 151 11.35 12.50 -20.08
C GLU A 151 12.66 12.63 -19.32
N CYS A 152 13.43 11.55 -19.30
CA CYS A 152 14.79 11.61 -18.82
C CYS A 152 15.51 12.59 -19.74
N ALA A 153 15.64 13.84 -19.32
CA ALA A 153 16.29 14.89 -20.09
C ALA A 153 17.76 14.58 -20.39
N ASP A 154 18.34 13.53 -19.78
CA ASP A 154 19.75 13.16 -19.92
C ASP A 154 19.97 11.68 -20.29
N CYS A 155 19.08 11.09 -21.10
CA CYS A 155 19.44 9.87 -21.85
C CYS A 155 20.04 10.26 -23.21
N GLU A 156 20.98 11.22 -23.24
CA GLU A 156 21.75 11.45 -24.46
C GLU A 156 22.66 10.25 -24.69
N THR A 157 22.37 9.58 -25.79
CA THR A 157 23.02 8.39 -26.31
C THR A 157 24.53 8.61 -26.50
N ASP A 158 25.33 8.21 -25.51
CA ASP A 158 26.72 7.81 -25.79
C ASP A 158 26.67 6.38 -26.33
N ASN A 159 26.51 6.28 -27.65
CA ASN A 159 26.71 5.04 -28.39
C ASN A 159 28.18 5.03 -28.85
N PRO A 160 29.11 4.41 -28.10
CA PRO A 160 30.46 4.24 -28.61
C PRO A 160 30.37 3.31 -29.81
N LYS A 161 30.54 3.89 -31.01
CA LYS A 161 30.72 3.14 -32.25
C LYS A 161 31.77 2.06 -32.00
N ILE A 162 31.32 0.81 -31.87
CA ILE A 162 32.19 -0.36 -31.93
C ILE A 162 32.72 -0.39 -33.37
N LYS A 163 33.89 0.22 -33.58
CA LYS A 163 34.69 -0.06 -34.77
C LYS A 163 35.10 -1.52 -34.65
N ASN A 164 34.52 -2.39 -35.48
CA ASN A 164 35.13 -3.69 -35.76
C ASN A 164 36.52 -3.43 -36.35
N PRO A 165 37.60 -3.93 -35.75
CA PRO A 165 38.87 -4.00 -36.42
C PRO A 165 38.86 -5.22 -37.36
N ASP A 166 39.30 -4.94 -38.59
CA ASP A 166 39.99 -5.86 -39.50
C ASP A 166 39.08 -6.85 -40.27
N SER A 167 38.94 -6.82 -41.60
CA SER A 167 39.85 -6.39 -42.69
C SER A 167 41.25 -6.98 -42.59
#